data_AF-A0A162FFU0-F1
#
_entry.id   AF-A0A162FFU0-F1
#
_cell.length_a   1.000
_cell.length_b   1.000
_cell.length_c   1.000
_cell.angle_alpha   90.00
_cell.angle_beta   90.00
_cell.angle_gamma   90.00
#
_symmetry.space_group_name_H-M   'P 1'
#
loop_
_entity.id
_entity.type
_entity.pdbx_description
1 polymer ?
#
loop_
_entity_poly.entity_id
_entity_poly.type
_entity_poly.pdbx_seq_one_letter_code
_entity_poly.pdbx_strand_id
1 'polypeptide(L)'
;MSNIKMIKNLGFILAIMLIIWGIYQVITAKLITNEIIVTAIILIMLGVAYSLILYNKSWTKAIFFFEGLIIGVSGYLFLDNLYGISFLIIGFIIVIIAILAYIQKLPASILKWFY
;
A
#
# COMPACT_ATOMS: atom_id res chain seq x y z
N MET A 1 -16.02 -8.06 20.95
CA MET A 1 -15.08 -9.05 20.37
C MET A 1 -15.42 -9.49 18.93
N SER A 2 -16.68 -9.57 18.48
CA SER A 2 -17.00 -10.00 17.11
C SER A 2 -16.51 -9.03 16.02
N ASN A 3 -16.62 -7.72 16.25
CA ASN A 3 -16.16 -6.69 15.29
C ASN A 3 -14.65 -6.78 14.98
N ILE A 4 -13.82 -7.17 15.95
CA ILE A 4 -12.37 -7.28 15.77
C ILE A 4 -12.02 -8.47 14.87
N LYS A 5 -12.72 -9.61 15.04
CA LYS A 5 -12.59 -10.77 14.14
C LYS A 5 -13.08 -10.44 12.73
N MET A 6 -14.16 -9.68 12.60
CA MET A 6 -14.70 -9.26 11.31
C MET A 6 -13.73 -8.34 10.55
N ILE A 7 -13.14 -7.35 11.23
CA ILE A 7 -12.13 -6.46 10.62
C ILE A 7 -10.88 -7.25 10.20
N LYS A 8 -10.46 -8.23 11.02
CA LYS A 8 -9.35 -9.12 10.68
C LYS A 8 -9.63 -9.94 9.41
N ASN A 9 -10.83 -10.49 9.30
CA ASN A 9 -11.24 -11.26 8.13
C ASN A 9 -11.35 -10.37 6.88
N LEU A 10 -11.86 -9.14 7.02
CA LEU A 10 -11.93 -8.19 5.91
C LEU A 10 -10.54 -7.80 5.39
N GLY A 11 -9.58 -7.52 6.29
CA GLY A 11 -8.20 -7.23 5.87
C GLY A 11 -7.53 -8.41 5.18
N PHE A 12 -7.83 -9.64 5.62
CA PHE A 12 -7.28 -10.85 5.01
C PHE A 12 -7.88 -11.11 3.61
N ILE A 13 -9.19 -10.92 3.46
CA ILE A 13 -9.87 -11.00 2.15
C ILE A 13 -9.28 -9.96 1.20
N LEU A 14 -9.08 -8.73 1.67
CA LEU A 14 -8.51 -7.64 0.87
C LEU A 14 -7.07 -7.97 0.43
N ALA A 15 -6.24 -8.51 1.33
CA ALA A 15 -4.90 -8.97 1.00
C ALA A 15 -4.89 -10.03 -0.12
N ILE A 16 -5.77 -11.03 -0.02
CA ILE A 16 -5.91 -12.08 -1.03
C ILE A 16 -6.37 -11.50 -2.37
N MET A 17 -7.37 -10.60 -2.35
CA MET A 17 -7.86 -9.94 -3.56
C MET A 17 -6.75 -9.15 -4.26
N LEU A 18 -5.92 -8.41 -3.53
CA LEU A 18 -4.81 -7.65 -4.10
C LEU A 18 -3.77 -8.56 -4.76
N ILE A 19 -3.41 -9.67 -4.12
CA ILE A 19 -2.47 -10.65 -4.68
C ILE A 19 -3.04 -11.27 -5.96
N ILE A 20 -4.30 -11.73 -5.93
CA ILE A 20 -4.97 -12.32 -7.08
C ILE A 20 -5.04 -11.33 -8.23
N TRP A 21 -5.36 -10.06 -7.95
CA TRP A 21 -5.46 -9.04 -8.98
C TRP A 21 -4.10 -8.72 -9.60
N GLY A 22 -3.04 -8.63 -8.79
CA GLY A 22 -1.67 -8.47 -9.29
C GLY A 22 -1.25 -9.61 -10.23
N ILE A 23 -1.54 -10.85 -9.83
CA ILE A 23 -1.27 -12.04 -10.67
C ILE A 23 -2.14 -12.04 -11.94
N TYR A 24 -3.41 -11.68 -11.82
CA TYR A 24 -4.36 -11.65 -12.94
C TYR A 24 -3.92 -10.67 -14.04
N GLN A 25 -3.43 -9.48 -13.67
CA GLN A 25 -2.92 -8.51 -14.64
C GLN A 25 -1.77 -9.08 -15.47
N VAL A 26 -0.88 -9.88 -14.85
CA VAL A 26 0.24 -10.51 -15.57
C VAL A 26 -0.25 -11.62 -16.50
N ILE A 27 -1.21 -12.44 -16.06
CA ILE A 27 -1.73 -13.58 -16.84
C ILE A 27 -2.57 -13.13 -18.04
N THR A 28 -3.34 -12.04 -17.88
CA THR A 28 -4.26 -11.55 -18.92
C THR A 28 -3.64 -10.51 -19.85
N ALA A 29 -2.42 -10.05 -19.57
CA ALA A 29 -1.69 -9.13 -20.42
C ALA A 29 -1.38 -9.77 -21.79
N LYS A 30 -1.88 -9.14 -22.85
CA LYS A 30 -1.57 -9.53 -24.24
C LYS A 30 -0.10 -9.26 -24.59
N LEU A 31 0.49 -8.26 -23.95
CA LEU A 31 1.91 -7.90 -24.01
C LEU A 31 2.37 -7.52 -22.61
N ILE A 32 3.41 -8.15 -22.08
CA ILE A 32 3.95 -7.81 -20.76
C ILE A 32 4.81 -6.55 -20.90
N THR A 33 4.26 -5.41 -20.49
CA THR A 33 4.98 -4.14 -20.42
C THR A 33 5.55 -3.93 -19.02
N ASN A 34 6.56 -3.06 -18.91
CA ASN A 34 7.12 -2.66 -17.60
C ASN A 34 6.04 -2.12 -16.66
N GLU A 35 5.01 -1.49 -17.21
CA GLU A 35 3.90 -0.91 -16.47
C GLU A 35 3.10 -1.99 -15.72
N ILE A 36 2.82 -3.09 -16.41
CA ILE A 36 2.07 -4.24 -15.88
C ILE A 36 2.91 -4.95 -14.81
N ILE A 37 4.21 -5.11 -15.06
CA ILE A 37 5.13 -5.71 -14.09
C ILE A 37 5.18 -4.87 -12.81
N VAL A 38 5.37 -3.55 -12.94
CA VAL A 38 5.41 -2.64 -11.79
C VAL A 38 4.09 -2.70 -11.03
N THR A 39 2.95 -2.57 -11.71
CA THR A 39 1.64 -2.59 -11.07
C THR A 39 1.36 -3.91 -10.34
N ALA A 40 1.72 -5.04 -10.95
CA ALA A 40 1.57 -6.36 -10.34
C ALA A 40 2.44 -6.52 -9.08
N ILE A 41 3.70 -6.07 -9.12
CA ILE A 41 4.60 -6.11 -7.96
C ILE A 41 4.03 -5.28 -6.81
N ILE A 42 3.51 -4.08 -7.11
CA ILE A 42 2.90 -3.19 -6.10
C ILE A 42 1.71 -3.87 -5.44
N LEU A 43 0.78 -4.42 -6.23
CA LEU A 43 -0.42 -5.08 -5.72
C LEU A 43 -0.08 -6.29 -4.84
N ILE A 44 0.91 -7.10 -5.26
CA ILE A 44 1.36 -8.26 -4.49
C ILE A 44 2.03 -7.81 -3.19
N MET A 45 2.92 -6.81 -3.23
CA MET A 45 3.57 -6.27 -2.03
C MET A 45 2.56 -5.70 -1.04
N LEU A 46 1.53 -4.99 -1.51
CA LEU A 46 0.45 -4.48 -0.67
C LEU A 46 -0.32 -5.61 0.01
N GLY A 47 -0.68 -6.67 -0.73
CA GLY A 47 -1.38 -7.81 -0.13
C GLY A 47 -0.55 -8.52 0.95
N VAL A 48 0.76 -8.68 0.73
CA VAL A 48 1.66 -9.22 1.76
C VAL A 48 1.75 -8.30 2.96
N ALA A 49 1.84 -6.98 2.73
CA ALA A 49 1.95 -6.00 3.80
C ALA A 49 0.68 -5.94 4.65
N TYR A 50 -0.52 -5.90 4.05
CA TYR A 50 -1.78 -5.97 4.78
C TYR A 50 -1.89 -7.26 5.61
N SER A 51 -1.42 -8.38 5.08
CA SER A 51 -1.36 -9.63 5.84
C SER A 51 -0.48 -9.50 7.08
N LEU A 52 0.71 -8.90 6.97
CA LEU A 52 1.63 -8.69 8.09
C LEU A 52 1.03 -7.77 9.19
N ILE A 53 0.31 -6.70 8.82
CA ILE A 53 -0.34 -5.80 9.79
C ILE A 53 -1.36 -6.54 10.66
N LEU A 54 -2.09 -7.50 10.09
CA LEU A 54 -3.09 -8.28 10.84
C LEU A 54 -2.47 -9.14 11.93
N TYR A 55 -1.23 -9.61 11.74
CA TYR A 55 -0.52 -10.40 12.73
C TYR A 55 0.25 -9.53 13.71
N ASN A 56 0.84 -8.42 13.25
CA ASN A 56 1.62 -7.54 14.11
C ASN A 56 1.41 -6.06 13.77
N LYS A 57 0.61 -5.38 14.60
CA LYS A 57 0.27 -3.96 14.44
C LYS A 57 1.48 -3.04 14.54
N SER A 58 2.60 -3.46 15.12
CA SER A 58 3.81 -2.62 15.19
C SER A 58 4.40 -2.30 13.81
N TRP A 59 4.10 -3.15 12.81
CA TRP A 59 4.57 -2.99 11.43
C TRP A 59 3.76 -1.98 10.63
N THR A 60 2.62 -1.51 11.14
CA THR A 60 1.73 -0.56 10.43
C THR A 60 2.48 0.70 9.97
N LYS A 61 3.37 1.23 10.81
CA LYS A 61 4.20 2.41 10.48
C LYS A 61 5.18 2.15 9.34
N ALA A 62 5.90 1.04 9.41
CA ALA A 62 6.88 0.67 8.40
C ALA A 62 6.18 0.41 7.06
N ILE A 63 5.04 -0.27 7.10
CA ILE A 63 4.28 -0.61 5.91
C ILE A 63 3.70 0.64 5.25
N PHE A 64 3.11 1.57 6.00
CA PHE A 64 2.65 2.85 5.45
C PHE A 64 3.79 3.65 4.82
N PHE A 65 4.99 3.63 5.42
CA PHE A 65 6.16 4.28 4.85
C PHE A 65 6.60 3.65 3.51
N PHE A 66 6.70 2.32 3.46
CA PHE A 66 7.04 1.60 2.24
C PHE A 66 5.97 1.72 1.16
N GLU A 67 4.69 1.70 1.53
CA GLU A 67 3.56 1.91 0.62
C GLU A 67 3.63 3.31 -0.01
N GLY A 68 3.88 4.35 0.78
CA GLY A 68 4.11 5.70 0.27
C GLY A 68 5.29 5.78 -0.70
N LEU A 69 6.41 5.12 -0.39
CA LEU A 69 7.57 5.07 -1.28
C LEU A 69 7.26 4.34 -2.59
N ILE A 70 6.58 3.20 -2.50
CA ILE A 70 6.20 2.40 -3.67
C ILE A 70 5.28 3.21 -4.59
N ILE A 71 4.28 3.88 -4.02
CA ILE A 71 3.34 4.76 -4.74
C ILE A 71 4.06 5.97 -5.34
N GLY A 72 5.01 6.57 -4.61
CA GLY A 72 5.78 7.71 -5.07
C GLY A 72 6.72 7.35 -6.23
N VAL A 73 7.44 6.23 -6.10
CA VAL A 73 8.35 5.72 -7.13
C VAL A 73 7.58 5.25 -8.35
N SER A 74 6.42 4.60 -8.17
CA SER A 74 5.57 4.23 -9.30
C SER A 74 5.05 5.48 -10.02
N GLY A 75 4.56 6.48 -9.29
CA GLY A 75 4.16 7.77 -9.87
C GLY A 75 5.29 8.44 -10.67
N TYR A 76 6.53 8.36 -10.18
CA TYR A 76 7.72 8.84 -10.90
C TYR A 76 7.98 8.05 -12.20
N LEU A 77 7.86 6.73 -12.17
CA LEU A 77 8.04 5.88 -13.36
C LEU A 77 6.94 6.07 -14.41
N PHE A 78 5.76 6.57 -14.01
CA PHE A 78 4.62 6.84 -14.87
C PHE A 78 4.38 8.33 -15.16
N LEU A 79 5.40 9.17 -15.02
CA LEU A 79 5.28 10.63 -15.21
C LEU A 79 4.78 11.05 -16.59
N ASP A 80 4.95 10.21 -17.62
CA ASP A 80 4.43 10.45 -18.98
C ASP A 80 2.89 10.49 -19.03
N ASN A 81 2.22 10.04 -17.97
CA ASN A 81 0.78 10.04 -17.85
C ASN A 81 0.35 11.02 -16.74
N LEU A 82 -0.71 11.81 -16.97
CA LEU A 82 -1.26 12.78 -15.97
C LEU A 82 -1.58 12.13 -14.63
N TYR A 83 -1.93 10.84 -14.65
CA TYR A 83 -2.15 10.04 -13.44
C TYR A 83 -0.86 9.83 -12.64
N GLY A 84 0.30 9.68 -13.28
CA GLY A 84 1.59 9.48 -12.61
C GLY A 84 1.97 10.63 -11.68
N ILE A 85 1.68 11.87 -12.08
CA ILE A 85 1.87 13.07 -11.24
C ILE A 85 0.99 12.98 -9.98
N SER A 86 -0.26 12.55 -10.12
CA SER A 86 -1.17 12.40 -8.98
C SER A 86 -0.68 11.30 -8.02
N PHE A 87 -0.23 10.17 -8.54
CA PHE A 87 0.38 9.10 -7.77
C PHE A 87 1.64 9.56 -7.03
N LEU A 88 2.51 10.34 -7.68
CA LEU A 88 3.72 10.87 -7.08
C LEU A 88 3.40 11.78 -5.89
N ILE A 89 2.45 12.71 -6.05
CA ILE A 89 2.01 13.62 -4.98
C ILE A 89 1.41 12.83 -3.81
N ILE A 90 0.54 11.87 -4.09
CA ILE A 90 -0.11 11.04 -3.06
C ILE A 90 0.95 10.23 -2.31
N GLY A 91 1.87 9.56 -3.02
CA GLY A 91 2.95 8.79 -2.43
C GLY A 91 3.83 9.66 -1.53
N PHE A 92 4.18 10.86 -1.98
CA PHE A 92 4.97 11.81 -1.20
C PHE A 92 4.26 12.25 0.09
N ILE A 93 2.96 12.54 0.02
CA ILE A 93 2.14 12.89 1.20
C ILE A 93 2.11 11.72 2.19
N ILE A 94 1.92 10.49 1.71
CA ILE A 94 1.89 9.29 2.55
C ILE A 94 3.24 9.09 3.27
N VAL A 95 4.36 9.27 2.56
CA VAL A 95 5.70 9.20 3.16
C VAL A 95 5.88 10.25 4.25
N ILE A 96 5.46 11.50 4.01
CA ILE A 96 5.53 12.56 5.02
C ILE A 96 4.71 12.19 6.26
N ILE A 97 3.47 11.72 6.07
CA ILE A 97 2.61 11.30 7.17
C ILE A 97 3.26 10.17 7.95
N ALA A 98 3.84 9.17 7.26
CA ALA A 98 4.52 8.07 7.92
C ALA A 98 5.74 8.53 8.72
N ILE A 99 6.56 9.45 8.19
CA ILE A 99 7.69 10.06 8.93
C ILE A 99 7.19 10.81 10.18
N LEU A 100 6.12 11.61 10.05
CA LEU A 100 5.52 12.31 11.19
C LEU A 100 4.95 11.34 12.24
N ALA A 101 4.44 10.17 11.82
CA ALA A 101 4.01 9.09 12.70
C ALA A 101 5.19 8.48 13.47
N TYR A 102 6.34 8.28 12.80
CA TYR A 102 7.56 7.79 13.44
C TYR A 102 8.10 8.74 14.50
N ILE A 103 8.06 10.05 14.23
CA ILE A 103 8.53 11.11 15.15
C ILE A 103 7.45 11.49 16.19
N GLN A 104 6.26 10.86 16.14
CA GLN A 104 5.12 11.13 17.03
C GLN A 104 4.64 12.59 16.99
N LYS A 105 4.85 13.29 15.86
CA LYS A 105 4.41 14.68 15.65
C LYS A 105 3.03 14.81 15.02
N LEU A 106 2.36 13.69 14.74
CA LEU A 106 0.98 13.69 14.26
C LEU A 106 -0.03 14.01 15.38
N PRO A 107 -1.21 14.55 15.05
CA PRO A 107 -2.30 14.70 15.99
C PRO A 107 -2.67 13.36 16.64
N ALA A 108 -3.01 13.35 17.92
CA ALA A 108 -3.35 12.14 18.68
C ALA A 108 -4.53 11.35 18.07
N SER A 109 -5.40 12.00 17.29
CA SER A 109 -6.48 11.35 16.53
C SER A 109 -5.98 10.45 15.40
N ILE A 110 -4.87 10.82 14.75
CA ILE A 110 -4.26 10.10 13.63
C ILE A 110 -3.24 9.09 14.14
N LEU A 111 -2.47 9.44 15.18
CA LEU A 111 -1.48 8.56 15.81
C LEU A 111 -2.06 7.22 16.27
N LYS A 112 -3.32 7.20 16.74
CA LYS A 112 -4.03 5.98 17.16
C LYS A 112 -4.21 4.93 16.05
N TRP A 113 -4.04 5.31 14.79
CA TRP A 113 -4.13 4.36 13.67
C TRP A 113 -2.79 3.66 13.39
N PHE A 114 -1.69 4.22 13.89
CA PHE A 114 -0.33 3.70 13.72
C PHE A 114 0.15 2.81 14.89
N TYR A 115 -0.62 2.74 15.98
CA TYR A 115 -0.32 2.04 17.24
C TYR A 115 -1.52 1.20 17.69
#